data_AF-A0A5J6X084-F1
#
_entry.id   AF-A0A5J6X084-F1
#
_cell.length_a   1.000
_cell.length_b   1.000
_cell.length_c   1.000
_cell.angle_alpha   90.00
_cell.angle_beta   90.00
_cell.angle_gamma   90.00
#
_symmetry.space_group_name_H-M   'P 1'
#
loop_
_entity.id
_entity.type
_entity.pdbx_description
1 polymer ?
#
loop_
_entity_poly.entity_id
_entity_poly.type
_entity_poly.pdbx_seq_one_letter_code
_entity_poly.pdbx_strand_id
1 'polypeptide(L)'
;MEMFVYKKSSLLDIVVLVFINSYILAQATDNKSALLFSVCSILFAAIFPFIIYKKCKVVNKSSIITIFCVAFYIVLFIMANDNLPKERLVFYGILSLSSLILAYHAGREFFNIQKVINIQLGLVFFLLLSFKVYAILNTMPLYAAVSIWLKGFSYNYISAHIIILLALKIVIDTLKNERVGFRVLLISSIAFYFCVELYGRSGIFFSFLILVAVAINFMRDRGLVVVIFSSFLLVVFIVILWLNVDIIIDLLNETKFKEGVDSPRSLMLDEYFSNFDLYSFVFGKNLHDTVLIKSFNFNPHNSYLNGHVAFGVIGVIFNVVILCMILAVSIKRSALIIFMIMVILGRAFFDVLIFPGIFDFIIYGIFFLIFNKRSFQSTALLPEKRC
;
A
#
# COMPACT_ATOMS: atom_id res chain seq x y z
N MET A 1 -30.40 -27.87 -16.66
CA MET A 1 -29.83 -27.57 -15.33
C MET A 1 -28.44 -26.98 -15.55
N GLU A 2 -28.42 -25.71 -15.94
CA GLU A 2 -27.19 -24.96 -16.21
C GLU A 2 -26.57 -24.54 -14.87
N MET A 3 -25.72 -25.40 -14.33
CA MET A 3 -24.89 -25.04 -13.17
C MET A 3 -23.83 -24.04 -13.60
N PHE A 4 -24.09 -22.77 -13.29
CA PHE A 4 -23.12 -21.74 -12.93
C PHE A 4 -21.65 -22.06 -13.24
N VAL A 5 -21.24 -21.80 -14.47
CA VAL A 5 -19.84 -21.51 -14.79
C VAL A 5 -19.53 -20.12 -14.22
N TYR A 6 -19.44 -20.02 -12.89
CA TYR A 6 -18.84 -18.84 -12.26
C TYR A 6 -17.41 -18.72 -12.81
N LYS A 7 -17.12 -17.62 -13.52
CA LYS A 7 -15.81 -17.32 -14.12
C LYS A 7 -14.72 -17.57 -13.08
N LYS A 8 -13.83 -18.54 -13.34
CA LYS A 8 -12.76 -19.05 -12.46
C LYS A 8 -11.89 -17.98 -11.75
N SER A 9 -11.85 -16.73 -12.24
CA SER A 9 -11.15 -15.61 -11.58
C SER A 9 -11.89 -15.06 -10.35
N SER A 10 -13.22 -15.20 -10.26
CA SER A 10 -14.04 -14.52 -9.25
C SER A 10 -13.81 -15.04 -7.83
N LEU A 11 -13.61 -16.35 -7.66
CA LEU A 11 -13.33 -16.95 -6.34
C LEU A 11 -11.96 -16.50 -5.82
N LEU A 12 -10.97 -16.42 -6.72
CA LEU A 12 -9.63 -15.96 -6.38
C LEU A 12 -9.61 -14.48 -5.98
N ASP A 13 -10.36 -13.65 -6.72
CA ASP A 13 -10.59 -12.24 -6.37
C ASP A 13 -11.20 -12.11 -4.96
N ILE A 14 -12.26 -12.89 -4.65
CA ILE A 14 -12.93 -12.89 -3.33
C ILE A 14 -11.96 -13.26 -2.22
N VAL A 15 -11.17 -14.30 -2.44
CA VAL A 15 -10.22 -14.82 -1.46
C VAL A 15 -9.15 -13.75 -1.16
N VAL A 16 -8.58 -13.08 -2.18
CA VAL A 16 -7.65 -11.94 -2.00
C VAL A 16 -8.32 -10.79 -1.22
N LEU A 17 -9.58 -10.46 -1.54
CA LEU A 17 -10.32 -9.42 -0.84
C LEU A 17 -10.53 -9.76 0.63
N VAL A 18 -10.87 -11.02 0.95
CA VAL A 18 -11.00 -11.49 2.34
C VAL A 18 -9.67 -11.35 3.06
N PHE A 19 -8.55 -11.73 2.44
CA PHE A 19 -7.21 -11.58 3.03
C PHE A 19 -6.88 -10.12 3.39
N ILE A 20 -7.06 -9.18 2.45
CA ILE A 20 -6.77 -7.76 2.70
C ILE A 20 -7.68 -7.19 3.80
N ASN A 21 -8.98 -7.46 3.73
CA ASN A 21 -9.95 -6.90 4.68
C ASN A 21 -9.81 -7.51 6.07
N SER A 22 -9.43 -8.78 6.17
CA SER A 22 -9.21 -9.43 7.46
C SER A 22 -7.93 -8.92 8.15
N TYR A 23 -6.91 -8.45 7.41
CA TYR A 23 -5.78 -7.73 8.00
C TYR A 23 -6.22 -6.42 8.64
N ILE A 24 -6.99 -5.62 7.88
CA ILE A 24 -7.49 -4.33 8.35
C ILE A 24 -8.34 -4.55 9.61
N LEU A 25 -9.17 -5.58 9.62
CA LEU A 25 -10.00 -5.95 10.78
C LEU A 25 -9.15 -6.39 11.98
N ALA A 26 -8.13 -7.22 11.77
CA ALA A 26 -7.22 -7.69 12.81
C ALA A 26 -6.37 -6.59 13.43
N GLN A 27 -6.00 -5.61 12.64
CA GLN A 27 -5.38 -4.41 13.15
C GLN A 27 -6.42 -3.62 13.96
N ALA A 28 -7.63 -3.42 13.43
CA ALA A 28 -8.73 -2.62 14.02
C ALA A 28 -9.34 -3.18 15.31
N THR A 29 -9.05 -4.42 15.70
CA THR A 29 -9.70 -5.07 16.85
C THR A 29 -8.67 -5.76 17.74
N ASP A 30 -8.97 -5.85 19.04
CA ASP A 30 -8.07 -6.35 20.09
C ASP A 30 -7.51 -7.77 19.80
N ASN A 31 -6.36 -8.14 20.37
CA ASN A 31 -5.48 -9.29 20.04
C ASN A 31 -6.13 -10.63 19.59
N LYS A 32 -7.37 -10.94 19.97
CA LYS A 32 -8.11 -12.17 19.58
C LYS A 32 -8.51 -12.21 18.10
N SER A 33 -8.73 -11.07 17.47
CA SER A 33 -9.03 -10.98 16.03
C SER A 33 -7.77 -11.03 15.15
N ALA A 34 -6.62 -10.61 15.67
CA ALA A 34 -5.31 -10.84 15.07
C ALA A 34 -4.99 -12.34 14.99
N LEU A 35 -5.40 -13.13 15.98
CA LEU A 35 -5.34 -14.60 15.94
C LEU A 35 -6.27 -15.17 14.84
N LEU A 36 -7.52 -14.71 14.76
CA LEU A 36 -8.46 -15.14 13.71
C LEU A 36 -7.94 -14.81 12.30
N PHE A 37 -7.33 -13.64 12.13
CA PHE A 37 -6.72 -13.25 10.87
C PHE A 37 -5.43 -14.02 10.56
N SER A 38 -4.61 -14.32 11.56
CA SER A 38 -3.44 -15.18 11.41
C SER A 38 -3.87 -16.59 10.98
N VAL A 39 -4.94 -17.13 11.57
CA VAL A 39 -5.57 -18.40 11.17
C VAL A 39 -6.11 -18.32 9.74
N CYS A 40 -6.84 -17.26 9.37
CA CYS A 40 -7.31 -17.05 7.99
C CYS A 40 -6.15 -16.93 6.98
N SER A 41 -5.05 -16.26 7.35
CA SER A 41 -3.85 -16.08 6.53
C SER A 41 -3.06 -17.38 6.39
N ILE A 42 -2.98 -18.20 7.43
CA ILE A 42 -2.38 -19.53 7.41
C ILE A 42 -3.24 -20.49 6.59
N LEU A 43 -4.55 -20.51 6.78
CA LEU A 43 -5.48 -21.31 5.97
C LEU A 43 -5.42 -20.87 4.50
N PHE A 44 -5.29 -19.57 4.24
CA PHE A 44 -5.05 -19.05 2.90
C PHE A 44 -3.72 -19.55 2.33
N ALA A 45 -2.60 -19.36 3.03
CA ALA A 45 -1.28 -19.77 2.57
C ALA A 45 -1.14 -21.30 2.43
N ALA A 46 -1.89 -22.11 3.19
CA ALA A 46 -1.84 -23.57 3.17
C ALA A 46 -2.80 -24.20 2.14
N ILE A 47 -4.04 -23.70 2.05
CA ILE A 47 -5.08 -24.28 1.18
C ILE A 47 -4.92 -23.81 -0.27
N PHE A 48 -4.46 -22.57 -0.47
CA PHE A 48 -4.41 -21.94 -1.78
C PHE A 48 -3.39 -22.59 -2.74
N PRO A 49 -2.15 -22.94 -2.32
CA PRO A 49 -1.23 -23.68 -3.17
C PRO A 49 -1.75 -25.09 -3.52
N PHE A 50 -2.50 -25.73 -2.61
CA PHE A 50 -3.01 -27.09 -2.80
C PHE A 50 -4.20 -27.15 -3.77
N ILE A 51 -5.13 -26.20 -3.69
CA ILE A 51 -6.24 -26.03 -4.65
C ILE A 51 -5.69 -25.74 -6.06
N ILE A 52 -4.57 -25.03 -6.16
CA ILE A 52 -3.93 -24.67 -7.43
C ILE A 52 -3.05 -25.80 -7.98
N TYR A 53 -2.27 -26.49 -7.14
CA TYR A 53 -1.44 -27.65 -7.53
C TYR A 53 -2.28 -28.77 -8.15
N LYS A 54 -3.46 -29.07 -7.58
CA LYS A 54 -4.42 -30.01 -8.20
C LYS A 54 -4.99 -29.54 -9.54
N LYS A 55 -4.92 -28.25 -9.87
CA LYS A 55 -5.58 -27.65 -11.04
C LYS A 55 -4.63 -27.14 -12.14
N CYS A 56 -3.34 -26.99 -11.89
CA CYS A 56 -2.38 -26.41 -12.85
C CYS A 56 -1.21 -27.37 -13.17
N LYS A 57 -1.24 -27.97 -14.37
CA LYS A 57 -0.14 -28.83 -14.90
C LYS A 57 1.12 -28.07 -15.35
N VAL A 58 1.13 -26.72 -15.26
CA VAL A 58 2.19 -25.86 -15.83
C VAL A 58 2.74 -24.91 -14.77
N VAL A 59 3.26 -25.45 -13.67
CA VAL A 59 4.10 -24.67 -12.77
C VAL A 59 5.55 -25.03 -13.06
N ASN A 60 6.36 -24.03 -13.43
CA ASN A 60 7.79 -24.24 -13.67
C ASN A 60 8.46 -24.60 -12.33
N LYS A 61 9.17 -25.73 -12.29
CA LYS A 61 9.87 -26.23 -11.09
C LYS A 61 10.77 -25.16 -10.48
N SER A 62 11.42 -24.33 -11.30
CA SER A 62 12.28 -23.23 -10.83
C SER A 62 11.53 -22.18 -10.00
N SER A 63 10.30 -21.81 -10.38
CA SER A 63 9.50 -20.83 -9.63
C SER A 63 9.02 -21.36 -8.27
N ILE A 64 8.71 -22.66 -8.19
CA ILE A 64 8.38 -23.32 -6.92
C ILE A 64 9.59 -23.35 -6.01
N ILE A 65 10.77 -23.69 -6.55
CA ILE A 65 12.03 -23.72 -5.79
C ILE A 65 12.35 -22.33 -5.25
N THR A 66 12.22 -21.26 -6.05
CA THR A 66 12.44 -19.88 -5.57
C THR A 66 11.47 -19.51 -4.45
N ILE A 67 10.16 -19.78 -4.61
CA ILE A 67 9.17 -19.51 -3.55
C ILE A 67 9.51 -20.30 -2.28
N PHE A 68 9.90 -21.58 -2.42
CA PHE A 68 10.28 -22.43 -1.30
C PHE A 68 11.56 -21.93 -0.61
N CYS A 69 12.58 -21.50 -1.36
CA CYS A 69 13.80 -20.92 -0.79
C CYS A 69 13.53 -19.60 -0.05
N VAL A 70 12.65 -18.74 -0.59
CA VAL A 70 12.25 -17.50 0.09
C VAL A 70 11.41 -17.81 1.34
N ALA A 71 10.48 -18.76 1.26
CA ALA A 71 9.70 -19.21 2.41
C ALA A 71 10.59 -19.78 3.52
N PHE A 72 11.56 -20.62 3.13
CA PHE A 72 12.53 -21.23 4.04
C PHE A 72 13.41 -20.18 4.69
N TYR A 73 13.91 -19.20 3.93
CA TYR A 73 14.67 -18.07 4.46
C TYR A 73 13.85 -17.26 5.47
N ILE A 74 12.59 -16.95 5.15
CA ILE A 74 11.67 -16.23 6.04
C ILE A 74 11.47 -17.02 7.35
N VAL A 75 11.25 -18.33 7.28
CA VAL A 75 11.07 -19.18 8.47
C VAL A 75 12.34 -19.23 9.32
N LEU A 76 13.51 -19.44 8.70
CA LEU A 76 14.79 -19.45 9.41
C LEU A 76 15.07 -18.10 10.10
N PHE A 77 14.78 -16.99 9.44
CA PHE A 77 14.98 -15.66 10.00
C PHE A 77 14.03 -15.40 11.18
N ILE A 78 12.75 -15.80 11.09
CA ILE A 78 11.78 -15.69 12.20
C ILE A 78 12.23 -16.49 13.42
N MET A 79 12.75 -17.70 13.20
CA MET A 79 13.23 -18.55 14.30
C MET A 79 14.45 -17.93 15.00
N ALA A 80 15.34 -17.29 14.24
CA ALA A 80 16.56 -16.67 14.76
C ALA A 80 16.39 -15.23 15.30
N ASN A 81 15.27 -14.57 15.03
CA ASN A 81 15.06 -13.16 15.38
C ASN A 81 14.28 -13.00 16.69
N ASP A 82 14.82 -12.23 17.64
CA ASP A 82 14.18 -11.89 18.93
C ASP A 82 13.87 -10.38 19.05
N ASN A 83 13.97 -9.63 17.95
CA ASN A 83 13.80 -8.17 17.95
C ASN A 83 12.35 -7.69 18.11
N LEU A 84 11.39 -8.60 18.02
CA LEU A 84 9.95 -8.38 18.12
C LEU A 84 9.30 -9.54 18.86
N PRO A 85 8.09 -9.35 19.43
CA PRO A 85 7.27 -10.46 19.88
C PRO A 85 7.14 -11.54 18.80
N LYS A 86 7.35 -12.80 19.16
CA LYS A 86 7.39 -13.93 18.21
C LYS A 86 6.13 -14.02 17.36
N GLU A 87 4.98 -13.69 17.92
CA GLU A 87 3.70 -13.67 17.22
C GLU A 87 3.72 -12.69 16.03
N ARG A 88 4.34 -11.51 16.22
CA ARG A 88 4.45 -10.50 15.16
C ARG A 88 5.46 -10.90 14.09
N LEU A 89 6.56 -11.56 14.45
CA LEU A 89 7.52 -12.08 13.48
C LEU A 89 6.90 -13.18 12.61
N VAL A 90 6.23 -14.16 13.24
CA VAL A 90 5.47 -15.21 12.54
C VAL A 90 4.45 -14.58 11.61
N PHE A 91 3.73 -13.57 12.09
CA PHE A 91 2.75 -12.82 11.32
C PHE A 91 3.37 -12.16 10.06
N TYR A 92 4.48 -11.43 10.21
CA TYR A 92 5.16 -10.82 9.06
C TYR A 92 5.69 -11.85 8.07
N GLY A 93 6.19 -12.99 8.55
CA GLY A 93 6.60 -14.07 7.67
C GLY A 93 5.46 -14.63 6.82
N ILE A 94 4.33 -14.92 7.46
CA ILE A 94 3.12 -15.40 6.77
C ILE A 94 2.62 -14.35 5.78
N LEU A 95 2.59 -13.07 6.18
CA LEU A 95 2.15 -11.96 5.33
C LEU A 95 3.03 -11.80 4.09
N SER A 96 4.35 -11.80 4.26
CA SER A 96 5.30 -11.66 3.14
C SER A 96 5.27 -12.88 2.21
N LEU A 97 5.18 -14.09 2.75
CA LEU A 97 5.06 -15.31 1.94
C LEU A 97 3.74 -15.32 1.15
N SER A 98 2.62 -15.03 1.82
CA SER A 98 1.31 -14.91 1.18
C SER A 98 1.33 -13.86 0.08
N SER A 99 1.99 -12.74 0.34
CA SER A 99 2.12 -11.65 -0.63
C SER A 99 2.92 -12.05 -1.88
N LEU A 100 4.02 -12.79 -1.72
CA LEU A 100 4.80 -13.30 -2.85
C LEU A 100 4.03 -14.33 -3.67
N ILE A 101 3.32 -15.25 -3.02
CA ILE A 101 2.47 -16.24 -3.69
C ILE A 101 1.37 -15.53 -4.49
N LEU A 102 0.67 -14.60 -3.86
CA LEU A 102 -0.37 -13.78 -4.50
C LEU A 102 0.19 -13.00 -5.70
N ALA A 103 1.34 -12.37 -5.54
CA ALA A 103 1.98 -11.60 -6.59
C ALA A 103 2.39 -12.46 -7.80
N TYR A 104 2.99 -13.63 -7.57
CA TYR A 104 3.34 -14.57 -8.62
C TYR A 104 2.11 -14.97 -9.43
N HIS A 105 0.99 -15.21 -8.74
CA HIS A 105 -0.27 -15.54 -9.39
C HIS A 105 -0.92 -14.35 -10.11
N ALA A 106 -0.86 -13.15 -9.54
CA ALA A 106 -1.32 -11.92 -10.16
C ALA A 106 -0.60 -11.69 -11.50
N GLY A 107 0.73 -11.84 -11.51
CA GLY A 107 1.56 -11.67 -12.70
C GLY A 107 1.32 -12.71 -13.80
N ARG A 108 0.68 -13.84 -13.47
CA ARG A 108 0.27 -14.90 -14.41
C ARG A 108 -1.21 -14.81 -14.80
N GLU A 109 -1.87 -13.71 -14.45
CA GLU A 109 -3.28 -13.44 -14.75
C GLU A 109 -4.28 -14.43 -14.14
N PHE A 110 -3.90 -15.12 -13.06
CA PHE A 110 -4.83 -16.02 -12.37
C PHE A 110 -5.97 -15.26 -11.66
N PHE A 111 -5.74 -14.00 -11.28
CA PHE A 111 -6.76 -13.05 -10.84
C PHE A 111 -6.52 -11.66 -11.41
N ASN A 112 -7.56 -10.83 -11.42
CA ASN A 112 -7.48 -9.50 -12.02
C ASN A 112 -7.08 -8.47 -10.95
N ILE A 113 -5.78 -8.16 -10.88
CA ILE A 113 -5.24 -7.18 -9.92
C ILE A 113 -5.94 -5.81 -10.01
N GLN A 114 -6.34 -5.39 -11.21
CA GLN A 114 -7.06 -4.13 -11.43
C GLN A 114 -8.45 -4.17 -10.80
N LYS A 115 -9.14 -5.31 -10.94
CA LYS A 115 -10.44 -5.54 -10.31
C LYS A 115 -10.31 -5.53 -8.78
N VAL A 116 -9.29 -6.18 -8.22
CA VAL A 116 -9.04 -6.18 -6.77
C VAL A 116 -8.82 -4.75 -6.27
N ILE A 117 -7.97 -3.96 -6.92
CA ILE A 117 -7.71 -2.56 -6.54
C ILE A 117 -8.98 -1.71 -6.65
N ASN A 118 -9.74 -1.84 -7.74
CA ASN A 118 -10.98 -1.07 -7.92
C ASN A 118 -12.01 -1.41 -6.84
N ILE A 119 -12.15 -2.68 -6.46
CA ILE A 119 -13.05 -3.09 -5.37
C ILE A 119 -12.55 -2.52 -4.04
N GLN A 120 -11.25 -2.60 -3.75
CA GLN A 120 -10.68 -2.04 -2.52
C GLN A 120 -10.86 -0.53 -2.41
N LEU A 121 -10.59 0.21 -3.49
CA LEU A 121 -10.88 1.65 -3.56
C LEU A 121 -12.38 1.94 -3.34
N GLY A 122 -13.26 1.17 -4.00
CA GLY A 122 -14.70 1.31 -3.84
C GLY A 122 -15.15 1.09 -2.40
N LEU A 123 -14.64 0.05 -1.73
CA LEU A 123 -14.92 -0.23 -0.32
C LEU A 123 -14.43 0.89 0.60
N VAL A 124 -13.20 1.38 0.41
CA VAL A 124 -12.64 2.47 1.21
C VAL A 124 -13.47 3.74 1.05
N PHE A 125 -13.83 4.13 -0.17
CA PHE A 125 -14.67 5.31 -0.39
C PHE A 125 -16.09 5.14 0.13
N PHE A 126 -16.67 3.95 0.01
CA PHE A 126 -17.97 3.64 0.60
C PHE A 126 -17.95 3.83 2.11
N LEU A 127 -16.94 3.29 2.80
CA LEU A 127 -16.78 3.46 4.25
C LEU A 127 -16.59 4.93 4.65
N LEU A 128 -15.76 5.67 3.92
CA LEU A 128 -15.56 7.11 4.18
C LEU A 128 -16.84 7.93 3.97
N LEU A 129 -17.64 7.59 2.96
CA LEU A 129 -18.94 8.19 2.75
C LEU A 129 -19.89 7.86 3.91
N SER A 130 -19.92 6.61 4.37
CA SER A 130 -20.71 6.22 5.55
C SER A 130 -20.27 6.98 6.80
N PHE A 131 -18.96 7.12 7.03
CA PHE A 131 -18.45 7.93 8.14
C PHE A 131 -18.77 9.42 7.98
N LYS A 132 -18.78 9.96 6.75
CA LYS A 132 -19.17 11.34 6.50
C LYS A 132 -20.65 11.58 6.80
N VAL A 133 -21.52 10.65 6.41
CA VAL A 133 -22.95 10.70 6.76
C VAL A 133 -23.11 10.67 8.28
N TYR A 134 -22.44 9.75 8.97
CA TYR A 134 -22.44 9.69 10.43
C TYR A 134 -21.93 11.00 11.07
N ALA A 135 -20.84 11.58 10.53
CA ALA A 135 -20.27 12.82 11.00
C ALA A 135 -21.25 13.99 10.89
N ILE A 136 -21.95 14.10 9.74
CA ILE A 136 -22.99 15.12 9.52
C ILE A 136 -24.15 14.94 10.50
N LEU A 137 -24.65 13.71 10.68
CA LEU A 137 -25.77 13.42 11.60
C LEU A 137 -25.44 13.76 13.06
N ASN A 138 -24.17 13.73 13.43
CA ASN A 138 -23.70 14.03 14.79
C ASN A 138 -22.96 15.37 14.89
N THR A 139 -23.06 16.24 13.87
CA THR A 139 -22.44 17.57 13.84
C THR A 139 -20.95 17.57 14.23
N MET A 140 -20.19 16.59 13.73
CA MET A 140 -18.77 16.44 14.02
C MET A 140 -17.95 16.39 12.72
N PRO A 141 -16.65 16.69 12.76
CA PRO A 141 -15.77 16.53 11.60
C PRO A 141 -15.50 15.05 11.28
N LEU A 142 -15.13 14.75 10.03
CA LEU A 142 -14.93 13.37 9.56
C LEU A 142 -13.85 12.63 10.36
N TYR A 143 -12.71 13.28 10.64
CA TYR A 143 -11.63 12.65 11.41
C TYR A 143 -12.11 12.17 12.79
N ALA A 144 -13.01 12.93 13.45
CA ALA A 144 -13.56 12.57 14.75
C ALA A 144 -14.47 11.36 14.62
N ALA A 145 -15.38 11.34 13.63
CA ALA A 145 -16.22 10.20 13.32
C ALA A 145 -15.40 8.92 13.09
N VAL A 146 -14.35 9.00 12.28
CA VAL A 146 -13.45 7.88 12.01
C VAL A 146 -12.75 7.41 13.29
N SER A 147 -12.27 8.33 14.14
CA SER A 147 -11.55 7.99 15.37
C SER A 147 -12.40 7.26 16.41
N ILE A 148 -13.71 7.54 16.46
CA ILE A 148 -14.65 6.87 17.37
C ILE A 148 -14.79 5.39 17.01
N TRP A 149 -14.88 5.10 15.71
CA TRP A 149 -15.10 3.74 15.20
C TRP A 149 -13.82 2.92 15.13
N LEU A 150 -12.70 3.55 14.81
CA LEU A 150 -11.40 2.88 14.73
C LEU A 150 -10.55 3.17 15.96
N LYS A 151 -11.05 2.82 17.14
CA LYS A 151 -10.32 2.97 18.41
C LYS A 151 -8.92 2.37 18.28
N GLY A 152 -7.89 3.20 18.43
CA GLY A 152 -6.48 2.79 18.31
C GLY A 152 -5.85 2.96 16.93
N PHE A 153 -6.59 3.37 15.89
CA PHE A 153 -6.04 3.66 14.57
C PHE A 153 -5.86 5.15 14.33
N SER A 154 -4.71 5.49 13.75
CA SER A 154 -4.52 6.83 13.21
C SER A 154 -5.34 6.98 11.92
N TYR A 155 -6.10 8.05 11.79
CA TYR A 155 -6.74 8.44 10.52
C TYR A 155 -5.73 8.60 9.37
N ASN A 156 -4.44 8.82 9.68
CA ASN A 156 -3.34 8.80 8.70
C ASN A 156 -3.17 7.44 8.01
N TYR A 157 -3.53 6.36 8.70
CA TYR A 157 -3.49 5.01 8.13
C TYR A 157 -4.49 4.88 6.97
N ILE A 158 -5.69 5.46 7.10
CA ILE A 158 -6.71 5.44 6.05
C ILE A 158 -6.28 6.29 4.86
N SER A 159 -5.76 7.50 5.11
CA SER A 159 -5.25 8.33 4.01
C SER A 159 -4.09 7.62 3.30
N ALA A 160 -3.20 6.94 4.03
CA ALA A 160 -2.16 6.10 3.44
C ALA A 160 -2.71 4.98 2.53
N HIS A 161 -3.80 4.30 2.93
CA HIS A 161 -4.47 3.29 2.11
C HIS A 161 -4.99 3.86 0.80
N ILE A 162 -5.69 5.00 0.86
CA ILE A 162 -6.23 5.68 -0.32
C ILE A 162 -5.09 6.03 -1.28
N ILE A 163 -4.01 6.64 -0.77
CA ILE A 163 -2.86 7.06 -1.59
C ILE A 163 -2.21 5.87 -2.29
N ILE A 164 -1.92 4.79 -1.54
CA ILE A 164 -1.25 3.62 -2.11
C ILE A 164 -2.15 2.95 -3.15
N LEU A 165 -3.42 2.69 -2.85
CA LEU A 165 -4.34 2.07 -3.79
C LEU A 165 -4.57 2.92 -5.05
N LEU A 166 -4.65 4.24 -4.90
CA LEU A 166 -4.80 5.16 -6.02
C LEU A 166 -3.54 5.20 -6.90
N ALA A 167 -2.36 5.29 -6.30
CA ALA A 167 -1.09 5.23 -7.02
C ALA A 167 -0.94 3.92 -7.80
N LEU A 168 -1.27 2.78 -7.16
CA LEU A 168 -1.23 1.46 -7.80
C LEU A 168 -2.24 1.34 -8.95
N LYS A 169 -3.46 1.87 -8.79
CA LYS A 169 -4.46 1.97 -9.87
C LYS A 169 -3.89 2.72 -11.07
N ILE A 170 -3.30 3.89 -10.84
CA ILE A 170 -2.72 4.72 -11.91
C ILE A 170 -1.57 3.99 -12.61
N VAL A 171 -0.70 3.31 -11.86
CA VAL A 171 0.38 2.50 -12.44
C VAL A 171 -0.18 1.43 -13.37
N ILE A 172 -1.17 0.67 -12.93
CA ILE A 172 -1.73 -0.44 -13.72
C ILE A 172 -2.50 0.06 -14.94
N ASP A 173 -3.33 1.09 -14.80
CA ASP A 173 -4.04 1.70 -15.94
C ASP A 173 -3.01 2.22 -16.98
N THR A 174 -1.93 2.88 -16.53
CA THR A 174 -0.87 3.37 -17.42
C THR A 174 -0.10 2.22 -18.10
N LEU A 175 0.21 1.14 -17.37
CA LEU A 175 0.89 -0.04 -17.94
C LEU A 175 0.04 -0.73 -19.01
N LYS A 176 -1.29 -0.68 -18.90
CA LYS A 176 -2.22 -1.22 -19.90
C LYS A 176 -2.44 -0.30 -21.09
N ASN A 177 -1.70 0.81 -21.20
CA ASN A 177 -1.91 1.88 -22.17
C ASN A 177 -3.32 2.48 -22.12
N GLU A 178 -4.02 2.34 -20.99
CA GLU A 178 -5.25 3.08 -20.77
C GLU A 178 -4.85 4.53 -20.51
N ARG A 179 -5.33 5.45 -21.36
CA ARG A 179 -5.12 6.88 -21.09
C ARG A 179 -5.73 7.20 -19.73
N VAL A 180 -5.02 8.00 -18.94
CA VAL A 180 -5.56 8.55 -17.69
C VAL A 180 -6.79 9.36 -18.05
N GLY A 181 -7.96 8.75 -17.88
CA GLY A 181 -9.23 9.33 -18.28
C GLY A 181 -9.85 10.18 -17.17
N PHE A 182 -10.97 10.81 -17.50
CA PHE A 182 -11.74 11.63 -16.55
C PHE A 182 -12.09 10.88 -15.26
N ARG A 183 -12.32 9.56 -15.34
CA ARG A 183 -12.59 8.71 -14.16
C ARG A 183 -11.45 8.74 -13.14
N VAL A 184 -10.19 8.67 -13.59
CA VAL A 184 -9.02 8.68 -12.69
C VAL A 184 -8.83 10.06 -12.08
N LEU A 185 -9.07 11.12 -12.86
CA LEU A 185 -9.09 12.50 -12.35
C LEU A 185 -10.15 12.68 -11.26
N LEU A 186 -11.39 12.24 -11.50
CA LEU A 186 -12.48 12.32 -10.53
C LEU A 186 -12.15 11.56 -9.23
N ILE A 187 -11.66 10.34 -9.34
CA ILE A 187 -11.26 9.54 -8.16
C ILE A 187 -10.13 10.23 -7.40
N SER A 188 -9.16 10.84 -8.10
CA SER A 188 -8.05 11.57 -7.46
C SER A 188 -8.54 12.82 -6.74
N SER A 189 -9.52 13.54 -7.29
CA SER A 189 -10.15 14.69 -6.62
C SER A 189 -10.91 14.28 -5.36
N ILE A 190 -11.66 13.17 -5.43
CA ILE A 190 -12.38 12.62 -4.26
C ILE A 190 -11.39 12.16 -3.19
N ALA A 191 -10.28 11.51 -3.59
CA ALA A 191 -9.22 11.11 -2.67
C ALA A 191 -8.59 12.32 -1.96
N PHE A 192 -8.30 13.39 -2.69
CA PHE A 192 -7.77 14.63 -2.12
C PHE A 192 -8.76 15.25 -1.12
N TYR A 193 -10.04 15.36 -1.48
CA TYR A 193 -11.09 15.83 -0.57
C TYR A 193 -11.12 15.06 0.76
N PHE A 194 -11.16 13.72 0.70
CA PHE A 194 -11.15 12.92 1.92
C PHE A 194 -9.84 13.03 2.71
N CYS A 195 -8.69 13.17 2.05
CA CYS A 195 -7.41 13.37 2.75
C CYS A 195 -7.38 14.70 3.53
N VAL A 196 -8.02 15.75 3.01
CA VAL A 196 -8.20 17.04 3.71
C VAL A 196 -9.12 16.87 4.92
N GLU A 197 -10.27 16.23 4.75
CA GLU A 197 -11.25 15.99 5.84
C GLU A 197 -10.70 15.07 6.95
N LEU A 198 -9.73 14.22 6.64
CA LEU A 198 -9.04 13.37 7.62
C LEU A 198 -7.89 14.09 8.35
N TYR A 199 -7.54 15.34 8.00
CA TYR A 199 -6.49 16.14 8.67
C TYR A 199 -5.08 15.53 8.67
N GLY A 200 -4.80 14.57 7.78
CA GLY A 200 -3.47 13.94 7.70
C GLY A 200 -2.50 14.73 6.84
N ARG A 201 -1.51 15.42 7.43
CA ARG A 201 -0.54 16.28 6.70
C ARG A 201 0.10 15.57 5.50
N SER A 202 0.64 14.37 5.71
CA SER A 202 1.25 13.57 4.65
C SER A 202 0.21 13.08 3.64
N GLY A 203 -0.99 12.71 4.10
CA GLY A 203 -2.11 12.35 3.22
C GLY A 203 -2.51 13.49 2.26
N ILE A 204 -2.65 14.72 2.78
CA ILE A 204 -2.97 15.92 1.99
C ILE A 204 -1.86 16.19 0.96
N PHE A 205 -0.60 16.16 1.39
CA PHE A 205 0.54 16.41 0.51
C PHE A 205 0.60 15.39 -0.64
N PHE A 206 0.57 14.09 -0.35
CA PHE A 206 0.68 13.06 -1.38
C PHE A 206 -0.57 12.97 -2.28
N SER A 207 -1.77 13.21 -1.75
CA SER A 207 -3.00 13.22 -2.59
C SER A 207 -3.02 14.41 -3.53
N PHE A 208 -2.55 15.58 -3.07
CA PHE A 208 -2.39 16.76 -3.92
C PHE A 208 -1.39 16.49 -5.05
N LEU A 209 -0.23 15.93 -4.72
CA LEU A 209 0.79 15.54 -5.70
C LEU A 209 0.23 14.57 -6.76
N ILE A 210 -0.54 13.55 -6.35
CA ILE A 210 -1.22 12.65 -7.28
C ILE A 210 -2.20 13.42 -8.16
N LEU A 211 -3.07 14.24 -7.56
CA LEU A 211 -4.09 15.01 -8.29
C LEU A 211 -3.46 15.90 -9.36
N VAL A 212 -2.40 16.62 -9.03
CA VAL A 212 -1.64 17.47 -9.97
C VAL A 212 -1.04 16.63 -11.09
N ALA A 213 -0.36 15.52 -10.77
CA ALA A 213 0.25 14.65 -11.79
C ALA A 213 -0.80 14.05 -12.74
N VAL A 214 -1.96 13.63 -12.21
CA VAL A 214 -3.09 13.11 -12.98
C VAL A 214 -3.72 14.21 -13.84
N ALA A 215 -3.89 15.41 -13.31
CA ALA A 215 -4.42 16.55 -14.05
C ALA A 215 -3.50 16.94 -15.23
N ILE A 216 -2.19 17.05 -14.99
CA ILE A 216 -1.19 17.30 -16.04
C ILE A 216 -1.26 16.21 -17.12
N ASN A 217 -1.36 14.94 -16.73
CA ASN A 217 -1.41 13.84 -17.70
C ASN A 217 -2.72 13.82 -18.51
N PHE A 218 -3.86 14.02 -17.84
CA PHE A 218 -5.19 14.11 -18.47
C PHE A 218 -5.28 15.25 -19.49
N MET A 219 -4.59 16.36 -19.20
CA MET A 219 -4.64 17.57 -20.00
C MET A 219 -3.46 17.72 -20.97
N ARG A 220 -2.46 16.81 -20.98
CA ARG A 220 -1.25 16.90 -21.80
C ARG A 220 -1.52 17.17 -23.29
N ASP A 221 -2.61 16.62 -23.82
CA ASP A 221 -3.03 16.80 -25.22
C ASP A 221 -3.96 18.04 -25.42
N ARG A 222 -4.20 18.83 -24.36
CA ARG A 222 -5.21 19.92 -24.29
C ARG A 222 -4.60 21.31 -24.04
N GLY A 223 -3.28 21.45 -24.08
CA GLY A 223 -2.55 22.73 -24.15
C GLY A 223 -2.86 23.72 -23.01
N LEU A 224 -3.50 24.86 -23.36
CA LEU A 224 -3.76 26.00 -22.47
C LEU A 224 -4.60 25.65 -21.23
N VAL A 225 -5.47 24.65 -21.36
CA VAL A 225 -6.33 24.17 -20.26
C VAL A 225 -5.49 23.57 -19.12
N VAL A 226 -4.32 22.99 -19.42
CA VAL A 226 -3.38 22.45 -18.42
C VAL A 226 -2.93 23.55 -17.48
N VAL A 227 -2.49 24.68 -18.04
CA VAL A 227 -1.91 25.78 -17.26
C VAL A 227 -3.01 26.41 -16.41
N ILE A 228 -4.18 26.67 -17.00
CA ILE A 228 -5.30 27.30 -16.29
C ILE A 228 -5.84 26.39 -15.19
N PHE A 229 -6.05 25.11 -15.44
CA PHE A 229 -6.56 24.18 -14.45
C PHE A 229 -5.52 23.86 -13.36
N SER A 230 -4.24 23.72 -13.72
CA SER A 230 -3.18 23.54 -12.71
C SER A 230 -3.01 24.78 -11.84
N SER A 231 -3.13 25.96 -12.43
CA SER A 231 -3.14 27.24 -11.70
C SER A 231 -4.39 27.35 -10.83
N PHE A 232 -5.56 26.91 -11.32
CA PHE A 232 -6.79 26.85 -10.54
C PHE A 232 -6.68 25.85 -9.37
N LEU A 233 -6.13 24.65 -9.59
CA LEU A 233 -5.89 23.68 -8.51
C LEU A 233 -4.88 24.20 -7.49
N LEU A 234 -3.84 24.91 -7.94
CA LEU A 234 -2.88 25.57 -7.06
C LEU A 234 -3.56 26.69 -6.27
N VAL A 235 -4.40 27.49 -6.90
CA VAL A 235 -5.19 28.54 -6.24
C VAL A 235 -6.20 27.92 -5.27
N VAL A 236 -6.90 26.84 -5.62
CA VAL A 236 -7.79 26.09 -4.72
C VAL A 236 -7.01 25.51 -3.56
N PHE A 237 -5.80 24.97 -3.79
CA PHE A 237 -4.92 24.50 -2.73
C PHE A 237 -4.51 25.65 -1.80
N ILE A 238 -4.07 26.78 -2.35
CA ILE A 238 -3.73 28.00 -1.59
C ILE A 238 -4.96 28.53 -0.84
N VAL A 239 -6.14 28.52 -1.45
CA VAL A 239 -7.40 28.97 -0.84
C VAL A 239 -7.87 28.00 0.23
N ILE A 240 -7.69 26.69 0.07
CA ILE A 240 -7.95 25.71 1.13
C ILE A 240 -6.97 25.93 2.29
N LEU A 241 -5.69 26.18 2.01
CA LEU A 241 -4.74 26.57 3.05
C LEU A 241 -5.17 27.88 3.72
N TRP A 242 -5.66 28.85 2.94
CA TRP A 242 -6.07 30.16 3.42
C TRP A 242 -7.39 30.16 4.22
N LEU A 243 -8.41 29.42 3.79
CA LEU A 243 -9.69 29.27 4.49
C LEU A 243 -9.57 28.44 5.77
N ASN A 244 -8.54 27.60 5.83
CA ASN A 244 -8.15 26.90 7.05
C ASN A 244 -7.00 27.66 7.73
N VAL A 245 -6.84 28.98 7.54
CA VAL A 245 -5.78 29.75 8.20
C VAL A 245 -5.89 29.67 9.70
N ASP A 246 -7.08 29.69 10.30
CA ASP A 246 -7.21 29.51 11.75
C ASP A 246 -6.80 28.09 12.18
N ILE A 247 -7.05 27.09 11.33
CA ILE A 247 -6.55 25.72 11.54
C ILE A 247 -5.06 25.62 11.27
N ILE A 248 -4.47 26.37 10.34
CA ILE A 248 -3.04 26.44 10.07
C ILE A 248 -2.33 27.23 11.17
N ILE A 249 -2.95 28.29 11.69
CA ILE A 249 -2.49 29.12 12.79
C ILE A 249 -2.62 28.36 14.10
N ASP A 250 -3.70 27.63 14.35
CA ASP A 250 -3.82 26.66 15.45
C ASP A 250 -2.92 25.44 15.18
N LEU A 251 -2.65 25.06 13.93
CA LEU A 251 -1.61 24.08 13.61
C LEU A 251 -0.22 24.64 13.90
N LEU A 252 0.03 25.93 13.72
CA LEU A 252 1.32 26.56 13.95
C LEU A 252 1.51 26.92 15.43
N ASN A 253 0.43 27.26 16.13
CA ASN A 253 0.38 27.73 17.51
C ASN A 253 0.08 26.62 18.52
N GLU A 254 -0.78 25.65 18.18
CA GLU A 254 -1.07 24.46 19.00
C GLU A 254 -0.45 23.16 18.46
N THR A 255 -0.19 23.02 17.15
CA THR A 255 0.34 21.74 16.62
C THR A 255 1.82 21.76 16.27
N LYS A 256 2.69 21.53 17.26
CA LYS A 256 3.93 20.75 17.05
C LYS A 256 4.83 21.21 15.88
N PHE A 257 4.72 22.45 15.39
CA PHE A 257 5.61 22.99 14.36
C PHE A 257 6.93 23.43 15.00
N LYS A 258 6.86 23.78 16.29
CA LYS A 258 8.01 23.82 17.21
C LYS A 258 8.65 22.44 17.41
N GLU A 259 7.86 21.36 17.39
CA GLU A 259 8.34 19.96 17.40
C GLU A 259 8.66 19.43 15.99
N GLY A 260 8.76 20.26 14.95
CA GLY A 260 8.99 19.79 13.57
C GLY A 260 10.28 18.97 13.39
N VAL A 261 11.21 19.09 14.35
CA VAL A 261 12.41 18.25 14.48
C VAL A 261 12.18 17.08 15.46
N ASP A 262 11.39 17.27 16.52
CA ASP A 262 11.10 16.30 17.60
C ASP A 262 9.68 15.71 17.54
N SER A 263 9.21 15.34 16.34
CA SER A 263 7.98 14.56 16.22
C SER A 263 8.18 13.15 16.82
N PRO A 264 7.12 12.46 17.29
CA PRO A 264 7.26 11.07 17.73
C PRO A 264 7.94 10.17 16.70
N ARG A 265 7.76 10.43 15.40
CA ARG A 265 8.40 9.65 14.33
C ARG A 265 9.91 9.91 14.20
N SER A 266 10.36 11.15 14.36
CA SER A 266 11.80 11.48 14.32
C SER A 266 12.48 10.99 15.59
N LEU A 267 11.85 11.16 16.76
CA LEU A 267 12.34 10.58 18.02
C LEU A 267 12.43 9.04 17.96
N MET A 268 11.48 8.37 17.29
CA MET A 268 11.58 6.92 17.06
C MET A 268 12.73 6.55 16.12
N LEU A 269 13.02 7.35 15.10
CA LEU A 269 14.18 7.14 14.23
C LEU A 269 15.48 7.29 15.01
N ASP A 270 15.60 8.34 15.82
CA ASP A 270 16.77 8.59 16.65
C ASP A 270 16.94 7.50 17.71
N GLU A 271 15.87 7.11 18.39
CA GLU A 271 15.88 6.00 19.33
C GLU A 271 16.27 4.69 18.62
N TYR A 272 15.76 4.44 17.40
CA TYR A 272 16.11 3.25 16.62
C TYR A 272 17.61 3.21 16.28
N PHE A 273 18.20 4.31 15.84
CA PHE A 273 19.61 4.35 15.46
C PHE A 273 20.57 4.70 16.62
N SER A 274 20.06 4.92 17.84
CA SER A 274 20.90 5.07 19.03
C SER A 274 21.64 3.76 19.36
N ASN A 275 22.92 3.84 19.72
CA ASN A 275 23.76 2.68 20.07
C ASN A 275 23.73 1.55 19.02
N PHE A 276 23.66 1.91 17.74
CA PHE A 276 23.49 0.95 16.64
C PHE A 276 24.81 0.25 16.30
N ASP A 277 24.93 -1.01 16.69
CA ASP A 277 26.09 -1.85 16.43
C ASP A 277 25.94 -2.68 15.15
N LEU A 278 27.00 -3.41 14.77
CA LEU A 278 27.01 -4.24 13.56
C LEU A 278 25.95 -5.36 13.63
N TYR A 279 25.68 -5.90 14.82
CA TYR A 279 24.64 -6.92 15.00
C TYR A 279 23.26 -6.34 14.71
N SER A 280 22.95 -5.18 15.32
CA SER A 280 21.70 -4.44 15.08
C SER A 280 21.56 -4.04 13.62
N PHE A 281 22.66 -3.71 12.94
CA PHE A 281 22.64 -3.44 11.50
C PHE A 281 22.34 -4.68 10.66
N VAL A 282 22.88 -5.85 10.97
CA VAL A 282 22.68 -7.04 10.13
C VAL A 282 21.30 -7.66 10.37
N PHE A 283 20.89 -7.78 11.63
CA PHE A 283 19.68 -8.53 12.03
C PHE A 283 18.48 -7.65 12.37
N GLY A 284 18.65 -6.33 12.40
CA GLY A 284 17.67 -5.40 12.94
C GLY A 284 17.93 -5.10 14.42
N LYS A 285 17.47 -3.95 14.89
CA LYS A 285 17.52 -3.59 16.31
C LYS A 285 16.36 -4.21 17.07
N ASN A 286 16.64 -4.66 18.29
CA ASN A 286 15.65 -5.16 19.22
C ASN A 286 14.73 -4.02 19.73
N LEU A 287 13.44 -4.11 19.43
CA LEU A 287 12.47 -3.10 19.84
C LEU A 287 12.02 -3.24 21.30
N HIS A 288 12.43 -4.30 22.00
CA HIS A 288 12.21 -4.42 23.45
C HIS A 288 13.00 -3.38 24.25
N ASP A 289 14.11 -2.90 23.69
CA ASP A 289 15.03 -1.91 24.29
C ASP A 289 14.71 -0.46 23.86
N THR A 290 13.72 -0.27 22.99
CA THR A 290 13.29 1.05 22.50
C THR A 290 11.99 1.45 23.21
N VAL A 291 12.12 2.27 24.26
CA VAL A 291 11.01 2.68 25.15
C VAL A 291 9.91 3.40 24.38
N LEU A 292 10.26 4.34 23.50
CA LEU A 292 9.27 5.11 22.74
C LEU A 292 8.59 4.21 21.71
N ILE A 293 9.32 3.43 20.91
CA ILE A 293 8.68 2.53 19.93
C ILE A 293 7.80 1.48 20.62
N LYS A 294 8.22 0.98 21.80
CA LYS A 294 7.45 0.04 22.62
C LYS A 294 6.14 0.67 23.14
N SER A 295 6.13 1.94 23.52
CA SER A 295 4.90 2.64 23.92
C SER A 295 3.90 2.81 22.78
N PHE A 296 4.36 2.69 21.53
CA PHE A 296 3.52 2.64 20.31
C PHE A 296 3.27 1.20 19.84
N ASN A 297 3.21 0.24 20.77
CA ASN A 297 2.97 -1.19 20.46
C ASN A 297 3.97 -1.74 19.43
N PHE A 298 5.25 -1.45 19.66
CA PHE A 298 6.37 -1.85 18.81
C PHE A 298 6.27 -1.34 17.36
N ASN A 299 5.53 -0.27 17.10
CA ASN A 299 5.31 0.27 15.75
C ASN A 299 6.19 1.52 15.53
N PRO A 300 7.22 1.45 14.67
CA PRO A 300 8.09 2.60 14.40
C PRO A 300 7.46 3.62 13.44
N HIS A 301 6.21 3.41 12.97
CA HIS A 301 5.51 4.25 12.00
C HIS A 301 6.33 4.53 10.72
N ASN A 302 7.18 3.58 10.33
CA ASN A 302 8.04 3.64 9.17
C ASN A 302 8.22 2.23 8.62
N SER A 303 7.74 1.99 7.39
CA SER A 303 7.83 0.69 6.73
C SER A 303 9.27 0.19 6.62
N TYR A 304 10.24 1.07 6.35
CA TYR A 304 11.63 0.67 6.18
C TYR A 304 12.23 0.16 7.50
N LEU A 305 11.99 0.86 8.61
CA LEU A 305 12.39 0.40 9.94
C LEU A 305 11.72 -0.92 10.28
N ASN A 306 10.42 -1.03 10.02
CA ASN A 306 9.68 -2.25 10.32
C ASN A 306 10.21 -3.45 9.52
N GLY A 307 10.56 -3.25 8.25
CA GLY A 307 11.22 -4.25 7.41
C GLY A 307 12.60 -4.65 7.92
N HIS A 308 13.38 -3.68 8.37
CA HIS A 308 14.70 -3.95 8.94
C HIS A 308 14.62 -4.72 10.26
N VAL A 309 13.68 -4.37 11.14
CA VAL A 309 13.42 -5.11 12.38
C VAL A 309 12.97 -6.55 12.09
N ALA A 310 12.11 -6.72 11.10
CA ALA A 310 11.52 -8.02 10.77
C ALA A 310 12.47 -8.96 10.04
N PHE A 311 13.34 -8.43 9.16
CA PHE A 311 14.12 -9.22 8.19
C PHE A 311 15.62 -8.86 8.12
N GLY A 312 16.08 -7.95 8.96
CA GLY A 312 17.45 -7.44 8.94
C GLY A 312 17.80 -6.71 7.64
N VAL A 313 19.09 -6.48 7.43
CA VAL A 313 19.60 -5.78 6.24
C VAL A 313 19.28 -6.53 4.95
N ILE A 314 19.20 -7.87 4.99
CA ILE A 314 18.92 -8.69 3.81
C ILE A 314 17.51 -8.40 3.27
N GLY A 315 16.52 -8.26 4.14
CA GLY A 315 15.17 -7.86 3.72
C GLY A 315 15.13 -6.46 3.11
N VAL A 316 15.93 -5.53 3.65
CA VAL A 316 16.07 -4.19 3.08
C VAL A 316 16.69 -4.26 1.69
N ILE A 317 17.81 -4.98 1.53
CA ILE A 317 18.49 -5.17 0.23
C ILE A 317 17.53 -5.79 -0.79
N PHE A 318 16.78 -6.84 -0.41
CA PHE A 318 15.81 -7.48 -1.28
C PHE A 318 14.77 -6.49 -1.82
N ASN A 319 14.18 -5.68 -0.93
CA ASN A 319 13.19 -4.68 -1.33
C ASN A 319 13.81 -3.58 -2.20
N VAL A 320 15.01 -3.10 -1.88
CA VAL A 320 15.75 -2.13 -2.71
C VAL A 320 15.99 -2.69 -4.10
N VAL A 321 16.45 -3.94 -4.23
CA VAL A 321 16.68 -4.58 -5.53
C VAL A 321 15.40 -4.66 -6.35
N ILE A 322 14.29 -5.11 -5.76
CA ILE A 322 12.98 -5.15 -6.45
C ILE A 322 12.58 -3.75 -6.92
N LEU A 323 12.72 -2.73 -6.07
CA LEU A 323 12.38 -1.36 -6.42
C LEU A 323 13.26 -0.81 -7.54
N CYS A 324 14.58 -1.04 -7.49
CA CYS A 324 15.50 -0.68 -8.56
C CYS A 324 15.12 -1.36 -9.88
N MET A 325 14.72 -2.64 -9.85
CA MET A 325 14.25 -3.34 -11.05
C MET A 325 12.95 -2.75 -11.60
N ILE A 326 11.97 -2.46 -10.74
CA ILE A 326 10.72 -1.80 -11.16
C ILE A 326 11.02 -0.43 -11.77
N LEU A 327 11.87 0.38 -11.12
CA LEU A 327 12.25 1.72 -11.59
C LEU A 327 13.01 1.65 -12.93
N ALA A 328 13.99 0.75 -13.06
CA ALA A 328 14.79 0.59 -14.28
C ALA A 328 13.92 0.30 -15.51
N VAL A 329 12.86 -0.52 -15.34
CA VAL A 329 11.91 -0.77 -16.44
C VAL A 329 10.93 0.38 -16.62
N SER A 330 10.47 1.00 -15.53
CA SER A 330 9.49 2.09 -15.56
C SER A 330 10.03 3.36 -16.22
N ILE A 331 11.34 3.62 -16.13
CA ILE A 331 12.02 4.74 -16.80
C ILE A 331 11.75 4.75 -18.30
N LYS A 332 11.68 3.58 -18.93
CA LYS A 332 11.45 3.44 -20.38
C LYS A 332 9.97 3.51 -20.76
N ARG A 333 9.06 3.58 -19.80
CA ARG A 333 7.60 3.47 -20.03
C ARG A 333 6.89 4.79 -19.87
N SER A 334 6.94 5.39 -18.68
CA SER A 334 6.20 6.63 -18.39
C SER A 334 6.72 7.30 -17.13
N ALA A 335 6.97 8.61 -17.20
CA ALA A 335 7.30 9.43 -16.05
C ALA A 335 6.20 9.37 -14.96
N LEU A 336 4.94 9.19 -15.36
CA LEU A 336 3.83 9.04 -14.42
C LEU A 336 3.98 7.79 -13.55
N ILE A 337 4.43 6.67 -14.12
CA ILE A 337 4.65 5.43 -13.37
C ILE A 337 5.75 5.63 -12.32
N ILE A 338 6.87 6.24 -12.72
CA ILE A 338 7.98 6.55 -11.80
C ILE A 338 7.49 7.43 -10.66
N PHE A 339 6.74 8.50 -10.98
CA PHE A 339 6.20 9.40 -9.98
C PHE A 339 5.28 8.67 -8.99
N MET A 340 4.38 7.80 -9.47
CA MET A 340 3.50 7.01 -8.59
C MET A 340 4.29 6.04 -7.70
N ILE A 341 5.37 5.43 -8.20
CA ILE A 341 6.27 4.61 -7.38
C ILE A 341 6.93 5.47 -6.30
N MET A 342 7.42 6.66 -6.65
CA MET A 342 8.00 7.59 -5.67
C MET A 342 6.98 8.03 -4.62
N VAL A 343 5.71 8.22 -4.97
CA VAL A 343 4.63 8.50 -4.01
C VAL A 343 4.43 7.31 -3.05
N ILE A 344 4.42 6.07 -3.56
CA ILE A 344 4.29 4.86 -2.72
C ILE A 344 5.47 4.77 -1.74
N LEU A 345 6.71 4.97 -2.23
CA LEU A 345 7.91 4.97 -1.40
C LEU A 345 7.91 6.10 -0.37
N GLY A 346 7.50 7.30 -0.79
CA GLY A 346 7.32 8.43 0.12
C GLY A 346 6.33 8.12 1.23
N ARG A 347 5.20 7.45 0.94
CA ARG A 347 4.24 7.03 1.97
C ARG A 347 4.81 5.99 2.94
N ALA A 348 5.63 5.06 2.45
CA ALA A 348 6.27 4.03 3.26
C ALA A 348 7.16 4.63 4.38
N PHE A 349 7.69 5.83 4.18
CA PHE A 349 8.46 6.50 5.22
C PHE A 349 7.62 6.93 6.44
N PHE A 350 6.31 7.17 6.26
CA PHE A 350 5.43 7.73 7.29
C PHE A 350 4.45 6.74 7.91
N ASP A 351 4.31 5.54 7.32
CA ASP A 351 3.35 4.52 7.71
C ASP A 351 3.89 3.11 7.42
N VAL A 352 3.37 2.10 8.14
CA VAL A 352 3.76 0.68 8.01
C VAL A 352 2.74 -0.07 7.16
N LEU A 353 2.81 0.10 5.84
CA LEU A 353 1.87 -0.50 4.87
C LEU A 353 2.51 -1.40 3.84
N ILE A 354 3.82 -1.28 3.68
CA ILE A 354 4.64 -2.09 2.79
C ILE A 354 5.91 -2.52 3.54
N PHE A 355 6.55 -3.61 3.13
CA PHE A 355 7.88 -4.05 3.59
C PHE A 355 8.07 -4.25 5.12
N PRO A 356 7.41 -5.18 5.82
CA PRO A 356 6.31 -6.03 5.40
C PRO A 356 4.97 -5.31 5.57
N GLY A 357 4.07 -5.51 4.62
CA GLY A 357 2.72 -4.98 4.74
C GLY A 357 1.73 -5.58 3.77
N ILE A 358 0.46 -5.20 3.93
CA ILE A 358 -0.65 -5.73 3.13
C ILE A 358 -0.58 -5.40 1.65
N PHE A 359 0.15 -4.36 1.26
CA PHE A 359 0.25 -3.98 -0.14
C PHE A 359 1.49 -4.57 -0.83
N ASP A 360 2.29 -5.37 -0.12
CA ASP A 360 3.45 -6.07 -0.68
C ASP A 360 3.07 -6.91 -1.90
N PHE A 361 1.93 -7.62 -1.85
CA PHE A 361 1.49 -8.45 -2.98
C PHE A 361 1.20 -7.63 -4.25
N ILE A 362 0.83 -6.35 -4.10
CA ILE A 362 0.58 -5.48 -5.26
C ILE A 362 1.90 -4.97 -5.82
N ILE A 363 2.85 -4.59 -4.97
CA ILE A 363 4.20 -4.19 -5.41
C ILE A 363 4.90 -5.33 -6.14
N TYR A 364 4.91 -6.52 -5.54
CA TYR A 364 5.45 -7.72 -6.17
C TYR A 364 4.62 -8.12 -7.40
N GLY A 365 3.30 -7.89 -7.38
CA GLY A 365 2.43 -8.12 -8.55
C GLY A 365 2.82 -7.25 -9.74
N ILE A 366 3.11 -5.96 -9.51
CA ILE A 366 3.63 -5.03 -10.52
C ILE A 366 4.97 -5.53 -11.05
N PHE A 367 5.88 -5.96 -10.17
CA PHE A 367 7.14 -6.59 -10.58
C PHE A 367 6.88 -7.74 -11.57
N PHE A 368 6.06 -8.72 -11.19
CA PHE A 368 5.78 -9.85 -12.09
C PHE A 368 5.08 -9.45 -13.38
N LEU A 369 4.17 -8.47 -13.35
CA LEU A 369 3.49 -7.97 -14.55
C LEU A 369 4.49 -7.33 -15.52
N ILE A 370 5.39 -6.47 -15.02
CA ILE A 370 6.40 -5.79 -15.82
C ILE A 370 7.35 -6.79 -16.51
N PHE A 371 7.71 -7.88 -15.82
CA PHE A 371 8.68 -8.87 -16.32
C PHE A 371 8.06 -10.06 -17.07
N ASN A 372 6.73 -10.28 -16.99
CA ASN A 372 6.09 -11.36 -17.73
C ASN A 372 5.78 -10.95 -19.18
N LYS A 373 6.51 -11.56 -20.14
CA LYS A 373 6.32 -11.30 -21.58
C LYS A 373 4.94 -11.70 -22.13
N ARG A 374 4.23 -12.65 -21.50
CA ARG A 374 2.95 -13.17 -22.01
C ARG A 374 1.73 -12.30 -21.68
N SER A 375 1.71 -11.62 -20.54
CA SER A 375 0.59 -10.76 -20.13
C SER A 375 0.43 -9.51 -21.00
N PHE A 376 1.50 -9.10 -21.68
CA PHE A 376 1.48 -7.94 -22.58
C PHE A 376 1.04 -8.26 -24.01
N GLN A 377 1.15 -9.52 -24.46
CA GLN A 377 0.74 -9.91 -25.81
C GLN A 377 -0.76 -10.18 -25.93
N SER A 378 -1.46 -10.50 -24.84
CA SER A 378 -2.91 -10.76 -24.86
C SER A 378 -3.76 -9.48 -24.94
N THR A 379 -3.21 -8.33 -24.57
CA THR A 379 -3.90 -7.03 -24.56
C THR A 379 -3.44 -6.09 -25.67
N ALA A 380 -2.27 -6.34 -26.25
CA ALA A 380 -1.81 -5.70 -27.49
C ALA A 380 -2.10 -6.61 -28.69
N LEU A 381 -3.39 -6.83 -29.01
CA LEU A 381 -3.76 -7.09 -30.40
C LEU A 381 -3.50 -5.79 -31.17
N LEU A 382 -2.23 -5.59 -31.53
CA LEU A 382 -1.86 -4.74 -32.64
C LEU A 382 -2.69 -5.22 -33.84
N PRO A 383 -3.36 -4.31 -34.59
CA PRO A 383 -3.96 -4.71 -35.85
C PRO A 383 -2.82 -5.26 -36.70
N GLU A 384 -2.85 -6.55 -36.99
CA GLU A 384 -2.00 -7.14 -38.01
C GLU A 384 -2.17 -6.27 -39.25
N LYS A 385 -1.09 -5.61 -39.65
CA LYS A 385 -1.00 -5.02 -40.98
C LYS A 385 -1.26 -6.18 -41.95
N ARG A 386 -2.44 -6.16 -42.58
CA ARG A 386 -2.65 -6.86 -43.83
C ARG A 386 -1.63 -6.29 -44.82
N CYS A 387 -0.64 -7.10 -45.15
CA CYS A 387 -0.03 -7.10 -46.48
C CYS A 387 -0.48 -8.39 -47.15
#